data_AF-A0A7W0SX65-F1
#
_entry.id   AF-A0A7W0SX65-F1
#
_cell.length_a   1.000
_cell.length_b   1.000
_cell.length_c   1.000
_cell.angle_alpha   90.00
_cell.angle_beta   90.00
_cell.angle_gamma   90.00
#
_symmetry.space_group_name_H-M   'P 1'
#
loop_
_entity.id
_entity.type
_entity.pdbx_description
1 polymer ?
#
loop_
_entity_poly.entity_id
_entity_poly.type
_entity_poly.pdbx_seq_one_letter_code
_entity_poly.pdbx_strand_id
1 'polypeptide(L)'
;MAAPGPTIQVPRWIQLVGLPVLAVLAFFLASTLGHVLFLFLTASVIAFMLNPLVRDLTRLRVPRTLSVMVVYAIFAATVVALLIAIGVVAFDQARNGAERMDSYVSDVDPGSGQTAAEKDIDGLQAWLDDHGLEGIQVREQVTEWIDSLGSGEISGYVQEGIEFAQGAALSVVLLLFSAILIVVISIYMLLDMPRLERSIDARFPPQGGPPLTQQIESALWGYVKGQAILSTVIGTSAGVGMWVLGRTGLVEGAEEYALLFGLWTAFIEVIPYIGPWLSAVPPVIYALFVDPTGVIWVGLLFLFIYQVEGHVVVPNVMASALRLHPLLVIFGLLAGGELYGIRAS
;
A
#
# COMPACT_ATOMS: atom_id res chain seq x y z
N MET A 1 48.68 49.30 -2.06
CA MET A 1 48.74 47.88 -1.65
C MET A 1 47.85 47.73 -0.42
N ALA A 2 46.69 47.08 -0.55
CA ALA A 2 45.75 46.91 0.56
C ALA A 2 46.20 45.74 1.45
N ALA A 3 46.24 45.96 2.77
CA ALA A 3 46.59 44.92 3.73
C ALA A 3 45.53 43.80 3.70
N PRO A 4 45.91 42.51 3.71
CA PRO A 4 44.94 41.42 3.75
C PRO A 4 44.15 41.48 5.06
N GLY A 5 42.82 41.41 4.94
CA GLY A 5 41.91 41.42 6.09
C GLY A 5 42.14 40.23 7.02
N PRO A 6 41.76 40.33 8.30
CA PRO A 6 41.98 39.27 9.28
C PRO A 6 41.29 37.98 8.83
N THR A 7 42.09 36.94 8.58
CA THR A 7 41.58 35.60 8.31
C THR A 7 41.20 34.95 9.64
N ILE A 8 39.91 34.66 9.82
CA ILE A 8 39.44 33.94 11.00
C ILE A 8 39.99 32.51 10.90
N GLN A 9 41.10 32.25 11.59
CA GLN A 9 41.68 30.91 11.68
C GLN A 9 40.93 30.11 12.74
N VAL A 10 40.00 29.27 12.31
CA VAL A 10 39.31 28.34 13.19
C VAL A 10 40.34 27.31 13.69
N PRO A 11 40.56 27.17 15.01
CA PRO A 11 41.53 26.22 15.57
C PRO A 11 41.24 24.78 15.12
N ARG A 12 42.27 24.04 14.69
CA ARG A 12 42.15 22.67 14.15
C ARG A 12 41.48 21.68 15.14
N TRP A 13 41.60 21.90 16.45
CA TRP A 13 40.94 21.06 17.46
C TRP A 13 39.42 21.27 17.50
N ILE A 14 38.92 22.48 17.19
CA ILE A 14 37.49 22.76 17.06
C ILE A 14 36.92 22.04 15.82
N GLN A 15 37.71 21.90 14.76
CA GLN A 15 37.31 21.10 13.60
C GLN A 15 37.38 19.60 13.90
N LEU A 16 38.44 19.13 14.57
CA LEU A 16 38.64 17.70 14.87
C LEU A 16 37.71 17.14 15.95
N VAL A 17 37.28 17.96 16.91
CA VAL A 17 36.38 17.54 18.00
C VAL A 17 34.97 18.08 17.77
N GLY A 18 34.84 19.32 17.32
CA GLY A 18 33.54 19.96 17.12
C GLY A 18 32.74 19.38 15.96
N LEU A 19 33.37 18.99 14.84
CA LEU A 19 32.65 18.33 13.72
C LEU A 19 32.08 16.96 14.10
N PRO A 20 32.85 16.03 14.71
CA PRO A 20 32.28 14.76 15.13
C PRO A 20 31.25 14.91 16.25
N VAL A 21 31.42 15.86 17.18
CA VAL A 21 30.38 16.14 18.19
C VAL A 21 29.11 16.71 17.54
N LEU A 22 29.22 17.64 16.58
CA LEU A 22 28.09 18.12 15.79
C LEU A 22 27.45 17.01 14.97
N ALA A 23 28.24 16.10 14.39
CA ALA A 23 27.74 14.97 13.62
C ALA A 23 27.01 13.96 14.51
N VAL A 24 27.52 13.65 15.71
CA VAL A 24 26.85 12.80 16.70
C VAL A 24 25.60 13.47 17.22
N LEU A 25 25.64 14.77 17.53
CA LEU A 25 24.48 15.53 17.98
C LEU A 25 23.42 15.59 16.88
N ALA A 26 23.81 15.85 15.64
CA ALA A 26 22.94 15.84 14.48
C ALA A 26 22.38 14.44 14.22
N PHE A 27 23.17 13.38 14.39
CA PHE A 27 22.71 12.00 14.26
C PHE A 27 21.70 11.62 15.36
N PHE A 28 21.96 12.01 16.61
CA PHE A 28 21.07 11.77 17.74
C PHE A 28 19.77 12.59 17.64
N LEU A 29 19.88 13.82 17.16
CA LEU A 29 18.73 14.68 16.90
C LEU A 29 17.94 14.17 15.70
N ALA A 30 18.60 13.71 14.64
CA ALA A 30 17.97 13.11 13.46
C ALA A 30 17.29 11.77 13.79
N SER A 31 17.87 10.93 14.65
CA SER A 31 17.25 9.67 15.07
C SER A 31 16.02 9.92 15.97
N THR A 32 16.06 10.96 16.80
CA THR A 32 14.91 11.34 17.65
C THR A 32 13.81 12.03 16.85
N LEU A 33 14.18 12.92 15.92
CA LEU A 33 13.24 13.66 15.05
C LEU A 33 12.88 12.91 13.78
N GLY A 34 13.41 11.71 13.53
CA GLY A 34 13.25 10.99 12.26
C GLY A 34 11.79 10.83 11.83
N HIS A 35 10.92 10.45 12.77
CA HIS A 35 9.48 10.35 12.50
C HIS A 35 8.83 11.71 12.17
N VAL A 36 9.21 12.76 12.90
CA VAL A 36 8.70 14.12 12.61
C VAL A 36 9.19 14.59 11.25
N LEU A 37 10.49 14.42 10.95
CA LEU A 37 11.08 14.72 9.65
C LEU A 37 10.40 13.94 8.53
N PHE A 38 10.09 12.66 8.75
CA PHE A 38 9.35 11.84 7.80
C PHE A 38 7.95 12.40 7.55
N LEU A 39 7.17 12.72 8.61
CA LEU A 39 5.85 13.33 8.46
C LEU A 39 5.93 14.65 7.69
N PHE A 40 6.91 15.50 7.98
CA PHE A 40 7.13 16.76 7.25
C PHE A 40 7.55 16.51 5.80
N LEU A 41 8.40 15.53 5.53
CA LEU A 41 8.82 15.17 4.18
C LEU A 41 7.64 14.64 3.36
N THR A 42 6.85 13.71 3.91
CA THR A 42 5.64 13.18 3.28
C THR A 42 4.63 14.29 3.02
N ALA A 43 4.38 15.14 4.02
CA ALA A 43 3.53 16.31 3.86
C ALA A 43 4.06 17.28 2.80
N SER A 44 5.38 17.48 2.72
CA SER A 44 6.00 18.29 1.66
C SER A 44 5.71 17.70 0.29
N VAL A 45 5.96 16.40 0.10
CA VAL A 45 5.70 15.71 -1.17
C VAL A 45 4.24 15.84 -1.58
N ILE A 46 3.30 15.63 -0.66
CA ILE A 46 1.86 15.81 -0.91
C ILE A 46 1.55 17.27 -1.28
N ALA A 47 2.09 18.25 -0.55
CA ALA A 47 1.89 19.67 -0.86
C ALA A 47 2.42 20.02 -2.26
N PHE A 48 3.62 19.55 -2.62
CA PHE A 48 4.17 19.73 -3.97
C PHE A 48 3.29 19.06 -5.04
N MET A 49 2.80 17.85 -4.77
CA MET A 49 1.89 17.13 -5.68
C MET A 49 0.56 17.85 -5.91
N LEU A 50 0.00 18.48 -4.88
CA LEU A 50 -1.29 19.17 -4.96
C LEU A 50 -1.17 20.62 -5.45
N ASN A 51 0.02 21.22 -5.44
CA ASN A 51 0.21 22.62 -5.84
C ASN A 51 -0.19 22.94 -7.30
N PRO A 52 0.08 22.07 -8.30
CA PRO A 52 -0.43 22.28 -9.66
C PRO A 52 -1.95 22.45 -9.70
N LEU A 53 -2.70 21.61 -8.97
CA LEU A 53 -4.17 21.67 -8.89
C LEU A 53 -4.64 22.99 -8.26
N VAL A 54 -4.00 23.41 -7.18
CA VAL A 54 -4.29 24.71 -6.52
C VAL A 54 -3.96 25.87 -7.44
N ARG A 55 -2.84 25.80 -8.18
CA ARG A 55 -2.41 26.83 -9.13
C ARG A 55 -3.41 26.98 -10.27
N ASP A 56 -3.94 25.87 -10.79
CA ASP A 56 -4.95 25.88 -11.85
C ASP A 56 -6.31 26.43 -11.37
N LEU A 57 -6.74 26.10 -10.15
CA LEU A 57 -7.92 26.76 -9.54
C LEU A 57 -7.70 28.25 -9.29
N THR A 58 -6.50 28.64 -8.88
CA THR A 58 -6.16 30.05 -8.65
C THR A 58 -6.20 30.85 -9.98
N ARG A 59 -5.83 30.21 -11.12
CA ARG A 59 -5.97 30.81 -12.45
C ARG A 59 -7.43 31.11 -12.82
N LEU A 60 -8.39 30.40 -12.23
CA LEU A 60 -9.84 30.66 -12.36
C LEU A 60 -10.35 31.77 -11.43
N ARG A 61 -9.46 32.63 -10.91
CA ARG A 61 -9.76 33.75 -9.99
C ARG A 61 -10.27 33.36 -8.60
N VAL A 62 -10.12 32.10 -8.20
CA VAL A 62 -10.43 31.65 -6.84
C VAL A 62 -9.27 32.03 -5.91
N PRO A 63 -9.51 32.63 -4.72
CA PRO A 63 -8.43 32.94 -3.79
C PRO A 63 -7.71 31.67 -3.33
N ARG A 64 -6.40 31.78 -3.07
CA ARG A 64 -5.52 30.62 -2.80
C ARG A 64 -6.04 29.75 -1.65
N THR A 65 -6.49 30.36 -0.55
CA THR A 65 -7.00 29.63 0.61
C THR A 65 -8.20 28.76 0.26
N LEU A 66 -9.14 29.29 -0.54
CA LEU A 66 -10.31 28.51 -0.99
C LEU A 66 -9.88 27.42 -1.98
N SER A 67 -8.92 27.71 -2.86
CA SER A 67 -8.38 26.70 -3.79
C SER A 67 -7.77 25.52 -3.03
N VAL A 68 -6.99 25.78 -1.98
CA VAL A 68 -6.44 24.75 -1.09
C VAL A 68 -7.55 23.95 -0.43
N MET A 69 -8.53 24.61 0.18
CA MET A 69 -9.67 23.95 0.84
C MET A 69 -10.44 23.05 -0.12
N VAL A 70 -10.72 23.52 -1.33
CA VAL A 70 -11.44 22.76 -2.36
C VAL A 70 -10.64 21.53 -2.80
N VAL A 71 -9.33 21.66 -3.05
CA VAL A 71 -8.48 20.52 -3.45
C VAL A 71 -8.44 19.45 -2.37
N TYR A 72 -8.24 19.84 -1.10
CA TYR A 72 -8.25 18.87 0.00
C TYR A 72 -9.64 18.26 0.25
N ALA A 73 -10.71 19.04 0.09
CA ALA A 73 -12.07 18.52 0.22
C ALA A 73 -12.39 17.47 -0.86
N ILE A 74 -12.00 17.74 -2.12
CA ILE A 74 -12.14 16.78 -3.22
C ILE A 74 -11.30 15.53 -2.93
N PHE A 75 -10.04 15.70 -2.55
CA PHE A 75 -9.16 14.57 -2.21
C PHE A 75 -9.75 13.71 -1.08
N ALA A 76 -10.20 14.33 0.02
CA ALA A 76 -10.83 13.63 1.12
C ALA A 76 -12.12 12.93 0.69
N ALA A 77 -12.96 13.58 -0.11
CA ALA A 77 -14.18 12.98 -0.64
C ALA A 77 -13.90 11.76 -1.53
N THR A 78 -12.88 11.83 -2.39
CA THR A 78 -12.46 10.69 -3.22
C THR A 78 -11.97 9.52 -2.38
N VAL A 79 -11.13 9.78 -1.37
CA VAL A 79 -10.64 8.73 -0.46
C VAL A 79 -11.79 8.10 0.32
N VAL A 80 -12.67 8.91 0.91
CA VAL A 80 -13.83 8.41 1.66
C VAL A 80 -14.78 7.62 0.75
N ALA A 81 -15.05 8.10 -0.46
CA ALA A 81 -15.88 7.37 -1.42
C ALA A 81 -15.27 6.02 -1.79
N LEU A 82 -13.95 5.95 -1.99
CA LEU A 82 -13.25 4.70 -2.29
C LEU A 82 -13.28 3.73 -1.10
N LEU A 83 -13.06 4.23 0.12
CA LEU A 83 -13.16 3.43 1.34
C LEU A 83 -14.58 2.91 1.57
N ILE A 84 -15.60 3.74 1.33
CA ILE A 84 -17.01 3.31 1.40
C ILE A 84 -17.30 2.28 0.31
N ALA A 85 -16.83 2.48 -0.92
CA ALA A 85 -17.02 1.52 -2.00
C ALA A 85 -16.39 0.16 -1.64
N ILE A 86 -15.15 0.15 -1.16
CA ILE A 86 -14.48 -1.07 -0.69
C ILE A 86 -15.23 -1.66 0.50
N GLY A 87 -15.62 -0.84 1.49
CA GLY A 87 -16.28 -1.30 2.71
C GLY A 87 -17.67 -1.89 2.47
N VAL A 88 -18.49 -1.25 1.63
CA VAL A 88 -19.83 -1.76 1.25
C VAL A 88 -19.69 -3.05 0.46
N VAL A 89 -18.84 -3.05 -0.56
CA VAL A 89 -18.61 -4.25 -1.36
C VAL A 89 -18.05 -5.36 -0.47
N ALA A 90 -17.10 -5.08 0.41
CA ALA A 90 -16.55 -6.05 1.35
C ALA A 90 -17.59 -6.59 2.32
N PHE A 91 -18.46 -5.73 2.86
CA PHE A 91 -19.47 -6.13 3.84
C PHE A 91 -20.57 -6.99 3.23
N ASP A 92 -21.14 -6.56 2.10
CA ASP A 92 -22.19 -7.31 1.40
C ASP A 92 -21.66 -8.67 0.94
N GLN A 93 -20.43 -8.69 0.45
CA GLN A 93 -19.78 -9.91 -0.01
C GLN A 93 -19.37 -10.83 1.14
N ALA A 94 -18.83 -10.29 2.24
CA ALA A 94 -18.46 -11.08 3.41
C ALA A 94 -19.66 -11.79 4.02
N ARG A 95 -20.82 -11.12 4.11
CA ARG A 95 -22.05 -11.72 4.61
C ARG A 95 -22.55 -12.86 3.71
N ASN A 96 -22.62 -12.60 2.40
CA ASN A 96 -23.06 -13.62 1.45
C ASN A 96 -22.06 -14.78 1.36
N GLY A 97 -20.77 -14.52 1.59
CA GLY A 97 -19.72 -15.54 1.63
C GLY A 97 -19.82 -16.40 2.87
N ALA A 98 -20.04 -15.79 4.04
CA ALA A 98 -20.25 -16.50 5.29
C ALA A 98 -21.50 -17.39 5.22
N GLU A 99 -22.61 -16.90 4.68
CA GLU A 99 -23.84 -17.69 4.52
C GLU A 99 -23.65 -18.88 3.56
N ARG A 100 -22.90 -18.70 2.46
CA ARG A 100 -22.56 -19.81 1.55
C ARG A 100 -21.57 -20.80 2.13
N MET A 101 -20.58 -20.30 2.84
CA MET A 101 -19.58 -21.14 3.49
C MET A 101 -20.19 -22.00 4.59
N ASP A 102 -21.10 -21.41 5.38
CA ASP A 102 -21.93 -22.15 6.32
C ASP A 102 -22.70 -23.26 5.60
N SER A 103 -23.37 -22.96 4.47
CA SER A 103 -24.06 -24.00 3.70
C SER A 103 -23.12 -25.06 3.08
N TYR A 104 -21.92 -24.70 2.64
CA TYR A 104 -20.96 -25.64 2.03
C TYR A 104 -20.44 -26.68 3.05
N VAL A 105 -20.25 -26.24 4.29
CA VAL A 105 -19.70 -27.06 5.38
C VAL A 105 -20.78 -27.74 6.22
N SER A 106 -21.99 -27.17 6.30
CA SER A 106 -23.03 -27.67 7.22
C SER A 106 -24.25 -28.28 6.53
N ASP A 107 -24.49 -28.00 5.24
CA ASP A 107 -25.66 -28.53 4.54
C ASP A 107 -25.36 -29.94 3.99
N VAL A 108 -26.05 -30.93 4.56
CA VAL A 108 -25.86 -32.34 4.23
C VAL A 108 -26.76 -32.70 3.06
N ASP A 109 -26.17 -33.09 1.93
CA ASP A 109 -26.92 -33.51 0.76
C ASP A 109 -27.76 -34.76 1.09
N PRO A 110 -29.11 -34.73 0.96
CA PRO A 110 -29.98 -35.85 1.32
C PRO A 110 -29.71 -37.14 0.52
N GLY A 111 -29.06 -37.04 -0.65
CA GLY A 111 -28.73 -38.19 -1.49
C GLY A 111 -27.45 -38.93 -1.10
N SER A 112 -26.42 -38.18 -0.69
CA SER A 112 -25.10 -38.73 -0.35
C SER A 112 -24.87 -38.86 1.16
N GLY A 113 -25.62 -38.11 1.98
CA GLY A 113 -25.41 -38.06 3.43
C GLY A 113 -24.12 -37.37 3.84
N GLN A 114 -23.47 -36.66 2.91
CA GLN A 114 -22.23 -35.92 3.09
C GLN A 114 -22.46 -34.45 2.75
N THR A 115 -21.61 -33.57 3.29
CA THR A 115 -21.60 -32.14 2.91
C THR A 115 -20.83 -31.95 1.61
N ALA A 116 -21.00 -30.79 0.97
CA ALA A 116 -20.25 -30.47 -0.25
C ALA A 116 -18.73 -30.45 0.02
N ALA A 117 -18.32 -29.92 1.18
CA ALA A 117 -16.94 -29.96 1.65
C ALA A 117 -16.37 -31.39 1.78
N GLU A 118 -17.11 -32.29 2.41
CA GLU A 118 -16.68 -33.69 2.59
C GLU A 118 -16.48 -34.39 1.25
N LYS A 119 -17.37 -34.11 0.28
CA LYS A 119 -17.31 -34.70 -1.04
C LYS A 119 -16.09 -34.25 -1.84
N ASP A 120 -15.73 -32.97 -1.76
CA ASP A 120 -14.56 -32.44 -2.47
C ASP A 120 -13.25 -32.90 -1.83
N ILE A 121 -13.20 -33.01 -0.49
CA ILE A 121 -12.08 -33.61 0.24
C ILE A 121 -11.88 -35.07 -0.16
N ASP A 122 -12.96 -35.85 -0.22
CA ASP A 122 -12.91 -37.26 -0.65
C ASP A 122 -12.46 -37.36 -2.13
N GLY A 123 -12.88 -36.42 -2.99
CA GLY A 123 -12.46 -36.34 -4.39
C GLY A 123 -10.98 -36.02 -4.58
N LEU A 124 -10.45 -35.08 -3.79
CA LEU A 124 -9.03 -34.71 -3.79
C LEU A 124 -8.15 -35.86 -3.28
N GLN A 125 -8.58 -36.52 -2.20
CA GLN A 125 -7.87 -37.69 -1.67
C GLN A 125 -7.80 -38.79 -2.72
N ALA A 126 -8.91 -39.09 -3.40
CA ALA A 126 -8.94 -40.08 -4.48
C ALA A 126 -8.03 -39.72 -5.65
N TRP A 127 -7.93 -38.44 -6.02
CA TRP A 127 -7.00 -37.99 -7.06
C TRP A 127 -5.53 -38.15 -6.66
N LEU A 128 -5.19 -37.82 -5.41
CA LEU A 128 -3.84 -37.99 -4.85
C LEU A 128 -3.43 -39.46 -4.80
N ASP A 129 -4.35 -40.33 -4.38
CA ASP A 129 -4.13 -41.77 -4.32
C ASP A 129 -3.88 -42.35 -5.73
N ASP A 130 -4.67 -41.94 -6.73
CA ASP A 130 -4.52 -42.38 -8.13
C ASP A 130 -3.19 -41.93 -8.78
N HIS A 131 -2.61 -40.82 -8.29
CA HIS A 131 -1.34 -40.28 -8.78
C HIS A 131 -0.12 -40.71 -7.96
N GLY A 132 -0.28 -41.69 -7.05
CA GLY A 132 0.82 -42.27 -6.27
C GLY A 132 1.33 -41.37 -5.14
N LEU A 133 0.50 -40.42 -4.70
CA LEU A 133 0.75 -39.52 -3.56
C LEU A 133 0.04 -40.01 -2.29
N GLU A 134 -0.08 -41.32 -2.12
CA GLU A 134 -0.78 -42.00 -1.01
C GLU A 134 -0.28 -41.61 0.41
N GLY A 135 0.92 -41.01 0.51
CA GLY A 135 1.47 -40.52 1.76
C GLY A 135 0.85 -39.20 2.26
N ILE A 136 0.02 -38.54 1.45
CA ILE A 136 -0.62 -37.26 1.78
C ILE A 136 -2.09 -37.53 2.15
N GLN A 137 -2.36 -37.65 3.46
CA GLN A 137 -3.70 -37.85 4.01
C GLN A 137 -4.36 -36.50 4.26
N VAL A 138 -4.90 -35.89 3.21
CA VAL A 138 -5.56 -34.58 3.28
C VAL A 138 -6.84 -34.68 4.10
N ARG A 139 -7.57 -35.80 4.00
CA ARG A 139 -8.81 -36.02 4.77
C ARG A 139 -8.58 -35.93 6.27
N GLU A 140 -7.60 -36.67 6.78
CA GLU A 140 -7.30 -36.76 8.21
C GLU A 140 -6.77 -35.42 8.75
N GLN A 141 -5.90 -34.75 8.00
CA GLN A 141 -5.38 -33.42 8.36
C GLN A 141 -6.46 -32.33 8.39
N VAL A 142 -7.41 -32.35 7.43
CA VAL A 142 -8.49 -31.35 7.38
C VAL A 142 -9.54 -31.62 8.46
N THR A 143 -9.90 -32.88 8.73
CA THR A 143 -10.84 -33.22 9.82
C THR A 143 -10.23 -32.90 11.20
N GLU A 144 -8.95 -33.18 11.40
CA GLU A 144 -8.25 -32.86 12.65
C GLU A 144 -8.14 -31.33 12.86
N TRP A 145 -7.94 -30.57 11.78
CA TRP A 145 -8.00 -29.10 11.81
C TRP A 145 -9.43 -28.59 12.15
N ILE A 146 -10.48 -29.15 11.55
CA ILE A 146 -11.88 -28.77 11.83
C ILE A 146 -12.29 -29.11 13.27
N ASP A 147 -11.91 -30.27 13.78
CA ASP A 147 -12.21 -30.69 15.17
C ASP A 147 -11.44 -29.84 16.21
N SER A 148 -10.23 -29.38 15.86
CA SER A 148 -9.48 -28.43 16.69
C SER A 148 -10.17 -27.06 16.79
N LEU A 149 -10.98 -26.67 15.79
CA LEU A 149 -11.78 -25.45 15.81
C LEU A 149 -13.01 -25.56 16.73
N GLY A 150 -13.51 -26.77 17.04
CA GLY A 150 -14.76 -26.97 17.80
C GLY A 150 -14.61 -27.25 19.29
N SER A 151 -13.43 -27.67 19.78
CA SER A 151 -13.29 -28.33 21.08
C SER A 151 -12.80 -27.47 22.27
N GLY A 152 -12.76 -26.13 22.15
CA GLY A 152 -12.47 -25.22 23.28
C GLY A 152 -11.05 -24.64 23.35
N GLU A 153 -10.14 -25.07 22.46
CA GLU A 153 -8.89 -24.36 22.14
C GLU A 153 -9.13 -23.01 21.43
N ILE A 154 -10.39 -22.78 21.01
CA ILE A 154 -10.96 -21.47 20.63
C ILE A 154 -10.54 -20.38 21.62
N SER A 155 -10.43 -20.68 22.92
CA SER A 155 -10.03 -19.69 23.93
C SER A 155 -8.65 -19.09 23.65
N GLY A 156 -7.67 -19.85 23.14
CA GLY A 156 -6.34 -19.34 22.80
C GLY A 156 -6.35 -18.47 21.54
N TYR A 157 -6.92 -18.97 20.44
CA TYR A 157 -6.96 -18.27 19.15
C TYR A 157 -7.93 -17.06 19.14
N VAL A 158 -9.05 -17.14 19.86
CA VAL A 158 -9.96 -15.99 20.03
C VAL A 158 -9.30 -14.93 20.90
N GLN A 159 -8.52 -15.33 21.91
CA GLN A 159 -7.84 -14.38 22.79
C GLN A 159 -6.63 -13.73 22.08
N GLU A 160 -5.88 -14.50 21.28
CA GLU A 160 -4.83 -13.98 20.39
C GLU A 160 -5.41 -13.09 19.28
N GLY A 161 -6.58 -13.43 18.73
CA GLY A 161 -7.33 -12.59 17.80
C GLY A 161 -7.86 -11.30 18.44
N ILE A 162 -8.28 -11.34 19.70
CA ILE A 162 -8.69 -10.16 20.47
C ILE A 162 -7.48 -9.26 20.78
N GLU A 163 -6.35 -9.83 21.20
CA GLU A 163 -5.11 -9.08 21.44
C GLU A 163 -4.57 -8.46 20.15
N PHE A 164 -4.60 -9.20 19.04
CA PHE A 164 -4.31 -8.68 17.71
C PHE A 164 -5.25 -7.54 17.34
N ALA A 165 -6.57 -7.69 17.54
CA ALA A 165 -7.55 -6.65 17.25
C ALA A 165 -7.36 -5.40 18.13
N GLN A 166 -6.98 -5.55 19.40
CA GLN A 166 -6.68 -4.44 20.30
C GLN A 166 -5.39 -3.71 19.90
N GLY A 167 -4.33 -4.47 19.57
CA GLY A 167 -3.08 -3.92 19.04
C GLY A 167 -3.27 -3.22 17.69
N ALA A 168 -4.12 -3.79 16.82
CA ALA A 168 -4.52 -3.21 15.55
C ALA A 168 -5.32 -1.92 15.77
N ALA A 169 -6.26 -1.88 16.72
CA ALA A 169 -7.04 -0.69 17.03
C ALA A 169 -6.14 0.49 17.47
N LEU A 170 -5.17 0.24 18.35
CA LEU A 170 -4.17 1.25 18.72
C LEU A 170 -3.33 1.70 17.52
N SER A 171 -2.90 0.76 16.69
CA SER A 171 -2.13 1.05 15.47
C SER A 171 -2.93 1.89 14.47
N VAL A 172 -4.22 1.60 14.30
CA VAL A 172 -5.14 2.38 13.47
C VAL A 172 -5.28 3.79 14.01
N VAL A 173 -5.43 3.97 15.32
CA VAL A 173 -5.50 5.32 15.93
C VAL A 173 -4.21 6.11 15.68
N LEU A 174 -3.04 5.48 15.86
CA LEU A 174 -1.74 6.11 15.59
C LEU A 174 -1.55 6.47 14.11
N LEU A 175 -2.01 5.60 13.21
CA LEU A 175 -1.98 5.83 11.76
C LEU A 175 -2.90 6.99 11.39
N LEU A 176 -4.13 7.01 11.90
CA LEU A 176 -5.09 8.11 11.69
C LEU A 176 -4.54 9.44 12.21
N PHE A 177 -3.95 9.44 13.41
CA PHE A 177 -3.32 10.63 13.97
C PHE A 177 -2.19 11.14 13.06
N SER A 178 -1.31 10.24 12.61
CA SER A 178 -0.21 10.56 11.69
C SER A 178 -0.74 11.09 10.35
N ALA A 179 -1.80 10.49 9.81
CA ALA A 179 -2.44 10.92 8.57
C ALA A 179 -3.06 12.32 8.70
N ILE A 180 -3.77 12.60 9.80
CA ILE A 180 -4.31 13.94 10.10
C ILE A 180 -3.16 14.95 10.18
N LEU A 181 -2.07 14.61 10.87
CA LEU A 181 -0.92 15.50 11.02
C LEU A 181 -0.24 15.78 9.67
N ILE A 182 -0.04 14.74 8.83
CA ILE A 182 0.46 14.90 7.46
C ILE A 182 -0.43 15.86 6.67
N VAL A 183 -1.75 15.67 6.71
CA VAL A 183 -2.71 16.53 5.99
C VAL A 183 -2.62 17.97 6.50
N VAL A 184 -2.60 18.19 7.81
CA VAL A 184 -2.50 19.53 8.41
C VAL A 184 -1.19 20.20 8.00
N ILE A 185 -0.05 19.53 8.17
CA ILE A 185 1.26 20.07 7.78
C ILE A 185 1.27 20.39 6.28
N SER A 186 0.74 19.48 5.46
CA SER A 186 0.68 19.64 4.01
C SER A 186 -0.20 20.82 3.59
N ILE A 187 -1.31 21.09 4.29
CA ILE A 187 -2.14 22.29 4.09
C ILE A 187 -1.34 23.57 4.37
N TYR A 188 -0.65 23.64 5.51
CA TYR A 188 0.16 24.82 5.86
C TYR A 188 1.29 25.04 4.84
N MET A 189 2.01 23.97 4.48
CA MET A 189 3.06 24.04 3.46
C MET A 189 2.51 24.50 2.11
N LEU A 190 1.34 24.01 1.71
CA LEU A 190 0.72 24.39 0.45
C LEU A 190 0.21 25.84 0.43
N LEU A 191 -0.28 26.35 1.57
CA LEU A 191 -0.65 27.75 1.72
C LEU A 191 0.57 28.67 1.58
N ASP A 192 1.68 28.35 2.24
CA ASP A 192 2.94 29.11 2.21
C ASP A 192 3.85 28.81 1.01
N MET A 193 3.46 27.87 0.14
CA MET A 193 4.22 27.45 -1.04
C MET A 193 4.77 28.61 -1.91
N PRO A 194 4.07 29.74 -2.16
CA PRO A 194 4.64 30.83 -2.95
C PRO A 194 5.85 31.49 -2.30
N ARG A 195 5.93 31.47 -0.96
CA ARG A 195 7.11 31.96 -0.22
C ARG A 195 8.26 30.96 -0.32
N LEU A 196 7.94 29.68 -0.25
CA LEU A 196 8.91 28.59 -0.43
C LEU A 196 9.51 28.61 -1.84
N GLU A 197 8.67 28.70 -2.88
CA GLU A 197 9.06 28.82 -4.29
C GLU A 197 10.03 30.00 -4.48
N ARG A 198 9.68 31.20 -4.01
CA ARG A 198 10.57 32.38 -4.09
C ARG A 198 11.90 32.18 -3.36
N SER A 199 11.89 31.50 -2.22
CA SER A 199 13.10 31.25 -1.43
C SER A 199 14.02 30.25 -2.13
N ILE A 200 13.45 29.22 -2.75
CA ILE A 200 14.19 28.24 -3.55
C ILE A 200 14.75 28.94 -4.80
N ASP A 201 13.95 29.72 -5.51
CA ASP A 201 14.37 30.43 -6.72
C ASP A 201 15.46 31.46 -6.45
N ALA A 202 15.44 32.11 -5.28
CA ALA A 202 16.50 33.02 -4.87
C ALA A 202 17.84 32.30 -4.63
N ARG A 203 17.80 31.06 -4.13
CA ARG A 203 19.00 30.26 -3.86
C ARG A 203 19.49 29.47 -5.06
N PHE A 204 18.56 29.03 -5.91
CA PHE A 204 18.78 28.23 -7.12
C PHE A 204 18.07 28.90 -8.31
N PRO A 205 18.63 30.00 -8.86
CA PRO A 205 17.99 30.74 -9.93
C PRO A 205 17.78 29.88 -11.18
N PRO A 206 16.63 30.00 -11.88
CA PRO A 206 16.39 29.25 -13.11
C PRO A 206 17.40 29.64 -14.21
N GLN A 207 18.17 28.67 -14.71
CA GLN A 207 19.18 28.89 -15.75
C GLN A 207 18.63 28.51 -17.14
N GLY A 208 17.65 29.26 -17.64
CA GLY A 208 17.08 29.06 -18.98
C GLY A 208 16.02 27.95 -19.10
N GLY A 209 15.55 27.41 -17.97
CA GLY A 209 14.46 26.44 -17.90
C GLY A 209 13.40 26.82 -16.85
N PRO A 210 12.35 26.00 -16.66
CA PRO A 210 11.39 26.23 -15.60
C PRO A 210 12.05 26.19 -14.21
N PRO A 211 11.50 26.88 -13.20
CA PRO A 211 11.96 26.81 -11.82
C PRO A 211 12.10 25.38 -11.32
N LEU A 212 13.06 25.14 -10.41
CA LEU A 212 13.32 23.81 -9.84
C LEU A 212 12.06 23.20 -9.23
N THR A 213 11.24 24.02 -8.55
CA THR A 213 9.97 23.59 -7.95
C THR A 213 8.99 23.06 -8.98
N GLN A 214 8.87 23.72 -10.15
CA GLN A 214 7.99 23.26 -11.22
C GLN A 214 8.51 21.97 -11.88
N GLN A 215 9.83 21.78 -11.95
CA GLN A 215 10.42 20.52 -12.43
C GLN A 215 10.09 19.36 -11.48
N ILE A 216 10.20 19.60 -10.16
CA ILE A 216 9.82 18.63 -9.12
C ILE A 216 8.32 18.32 -9.21
N GLU A 217 7.47 19.35 -9.30
CA GLU A 217 6.01 19.19 -9.46
C GLU A 217 5.65 18.34 -10.69
N SER A 218 6.26 18.63 -11.83
CA SER A 218 6.03 17.88 -13.07
C SER A 218 6.44 16.41 -12.95
N ALA A 219 7.60 16.14 -12.31
CA ALA A 219 8.06 14.78 -12.05
C ALA A 219 7.12 14.03 -11.11
N LEU A 220 6.72 14.65 -9.99
CA LEU A 220 5.78 14.08 -9.04
C LEU A 220 4.42 13.81 -9.67
N TRP A 221 3.88 14.74 -10.45
CA TRP A 221 2.61 14.57 -11.14
C TRP A 221 2.68 13.47 -12.22
N GLY A 222 3.79 13.39 -12.95
CA GLY A 222 4.04 12.30 -13.90
C GLY A 222 4.04 10.94 -13.22
N TYR A 223 4.69 10.83 -12.05
CA TYR A 223 4.68 9.63 -11.22
C TYR A 223 3.27 9.28 -10.74
N VAL A 224 2.52 10.22 -10.15
CA VAL A 224 1.16 10.00 -9.65
C VAL A 224 0.21 9.53 -10.74
N LYS A 225 0.25 10.18 -11.91
CA LYS A 225 -0.56 9.79 -13.06
C LYS A 225 -0.23 8.36 -13.49
N GLY A 226 1.05 8.05 -13.59
CA GLY A 226 1.46 6.70 -13.96
C GLY A 226 1.09 5.67 -12.90
N GLN A 227 1.21 5.97 -11.60
CA GLN A 227 0.81 5.09 -10.50
C GLN A 227 -0.69 4.83 -10.53
N ALA A 228 -1.51 5.85 -10.81
CA ALA A 228 -2.96 5.70 -10.95
C ALA A 228 -3.31 4.77 -12.13
N ILE A 229 -2.61 4.91 -13.25
CA ILE A 229 -2.78 4.01 -14.42
C ILE A 229 -2.35 2.59 -14.05
N LEU A 230 -1.18 2.42 -13.44
CA LEU A 230 -0.65 1.15 -12.98
C LEU A 230 -1.65 0.44 -12.05
N SER A 231 -2.07 1.13 -10.99
CA SER A 231 -3.03 0.64 -10.01
C SER A 231 -4.35 0.22 -10.66
N THR A 232 -4.85 1.01 -11.62
CA THR A 232 -6.07 0.68 -12.36
C THR A 232 -5.89 -0.57 -13.21
N VAL A 233 -4.77 -0.70 -13.93
CA VAL A 233 -4.46 -1.86 -14.77
C VAL A 233 -4.33 -3.12 -13.93
N ILE A 234 -3.58 -3.07 -12.83
CA ILE A 234 -3.34 -4.22 -11.95
C ILE A 234 -4.63 -4.61 -11.23
N GLY A 235 -5.37 -3.66 -10.67
CA GLY A 235 -6.66 -3.95 -10.05
C GLY A 235 -7.70 -4.49 -11.04
N THR A 236 -7.76 -3.97 -12.27
CA THR A 236 -8.65 -4.52 -13.31
C THR A 236 -8.22 -5.94 -13.69
N SER A 237 -6.91 -6.19 -13.81
CA SER A 237 -6.37 -7.51 -14.12
C SER A 237 -6.67 -8.52 -13.01
N ALA A 238 -6.55 -8.12 -11.74
CA ALA A 238 -6.91 -8.95 -10.60
C ALA A 238 -8.42 -9.26 -10.58
N GLY A 239 -9.27 -8.26 -10.79
CA GLY A 239 -10.72 -8.46 -10.84
C GLY A 239 -11.14 -9.38 -11.99
N VAL A 240 -10.62 -9.15 -13.20
CA VAL A 240 -10.87 -10.03 -14.35
C VAL A 240 -10.32 -11.43 -14.10
N GLY A 241 -9.12 -11.54 -13.53
CA GLY A 241 -8.51 -12.82 -13.20
C GLY A 241 -9.35 -13.65 -12.22
N MET A 242 -9.79 -13.04 -11.12
CA MET A 242 -10.67 -13.69 -10.15
C MET A 242 -12.02 -14.08 -10.78
N TRP A 243 -12.58 -13.22 -11.64
CA TRP A 243 -13.78 -13.54 -12.41
C TRP A 243 -13.60 -14.76 -13.32
N VAL A 244 -12.47 -14.87 -14.02
CA VAL A 244 -12.15 -16.02 -14.87
C VAL A 244 -11.98 -17.30 -14.05
N LEU A 245 -11.26 -17.24 -12.92
CA LEU A 245 -11.07 -18.39 -12.04
C LEU A 245 -12.41 -18.91 -11.49
N GLY A 246 -13.28 -18.01 -11.07
CA GLY A 246 -14.65 -18.34 -10.66
C GLY A 246 -15.45 -19.00 -11.77
N ARG A 247 -15.49 -18.36 -12.94
CA ARG A 247 -16.32 -18.85 -14.06
C ARG A 247 -15.86 -20.19 -14.64
N THR A 248 -14.58 -20.50 -14.52
CA THR A 248 -13.98 -21.78 -14.94
C THR A 248 -14.14 -22.89 -13.90
N GLY A 249 -14.58 -22.57 -12.69
CA GLY A 249 -14.69 -23.52 -11.58
C GLY A 249 -13.35 -23.85 -10.94
N LEU A 250 -12.29 -23.08 -11.20
CA LEU A 250 -10.97 -23.29 -10.59
C LEU A 250 -10.89 -22.72 -9.16
N VAL A 251 -11.75 -21.76 -8.85
CA VAL A 251 -11.95 -21.23 -7.49
C VAL A 251 -13.44 -20.95 -7.35
N GLU A 252 -14.17 -21.80 -6.64
CA GLU A 252 -15.63 -21.69 -6.57
C GLU A 252 -16.07 -20.33 -6.00
N GLY A 253 -17.06 -19.70 -6.65
CA GLY A 253 -17.68 -18.45 -6.20
C GLY A 253 -16.83 -17.17 -6.39
N ALA A 254 -15.57 -17.28 -6.84
CA ALA A 254 -14.65 -16.14 -6.97
C ALA A 254 -15.17 -15.03 -7.90
N GLU A 255 -16.05 -15.36 -8.86
CA GLU A 255 -16.63 -14.40 -9.79
C GLU A 255 -17.55 -13.38 -9.14
N GLU A 256 -18.14 -13.71 -8.00
CA GLU A 256 -19.00 -12.80 -7.25
C GLU A 256 -18.19 -11.73 -6.52
N TYR A 257 -16.94 -12.08 -6.17
CA TYR A 257 -16.00 -11.24 -5.43
C TYR A 257 -14.98 -10.53 -6.33
N ALA A 258 -15.01 -10.81 -7.62
CA ALA A 258 -14.10 -10.25 -8.61
C ALA A 258 -13.98 -8.72 -8.55
N LEU A 259 -15.11 -8.01 -8.45
CA LEU A 259 -15.10 -6.54 -8.34
C LEU A 259 -14.45 -6.07 -7.03
N LEU A 260 -14.71 -6.75 -5.91
CA LEU A 260 -14.10 -6.42 -4.63
C LEU A 260 -12.59 -6.59 -4.69
N PHE A 261 -12.13 -7.75 -5.14
CA PHE A 261 -10.72 -8.06 -5.22
C PHE A 261 -9.99 -7.14 -6.19
N GLY A 262 -10.63 -6.78 -7.31
CA GLY A 262 -10.09 -5.81 -8.25
C GLY A 262 -9.98 -4.40 -7.65
N LEU A 263 -11.02 -3.91 -6.96
CA LEU A 263 -11.00 -2.60 -6.30
C LEU A 263 -10.02 -2.54 -5.12
N TRP A 264 -9.98 -3.61 -4.32
CA TRP A 264 -9.00 -3.78 -3.25
C TRP A 264 -7.58 -3.74 -3.80
N THR A 265 -7.31 -4.52 -4.83
CA THR A 265 -6.00 -4.56 -5.48
C THR A 265 -5.63 -3.19 -6.05
N ALA A 266 -6.55 -2.53 -6.77
CA ALA A 266 -6.32 -1.17 -7.27
C ALA A 266 -5.99 -0.18 -6.15
N PHE A 267 -6.65 -0.27 -5.00
CA PHE A 267 -6.42 0.64 -3.88
C PHE A 267 -5.08 0.40 -3.19
N ILE A 268 -4.74 -0.87 -2.95
CA ILE A 268 -3.51 -1.25 -2.27
C ILE A 268 -2.28 -1.04 -3.15
N GLU A 269 -2.40 -1.25 -4.47
CA GLU A 269 -1.33 -1.04 -5.44
C GLU A 269 -0.89 0.43 -5.56
N VAL A 270 -1.66 1.38 -5.04
CA VAL A 270 -1.22 2.78 -4.94
C VAL A 270 0.05 2.90 -4.09
N ILE A 271 0.28 1.99 -3.15
CA ILE A 271 1.44 1.96 -2.25
C ILE A 271 2.52 1.05 -2.84
N PRO A 272 3.61 1.58 -3.40
CA PRO A 272 4.65 0.77 -4.05
C PRO A 272 5.30 -0.22 -3.07
N TYR A 273 5.76 -1.36 -3.59
CA TYR A 273 6.40 -2.47 -2.86
C TYR A 273 5.52 -3.21 -1.85
N ILE A 274 4.62 -2.51 -1.16
CA ILE A 274 3.63 -3.11 -0.25
C ILE A 274 2.45 -3.65 -1.07
N GLY A 275 2.04 -2.89 -2.10
CA GLY A 275 0.96 -3.19 -3.02
C GLY A 275 0.89 -4.67 -3.39
N PRO A 276 1.92 -5.20 -4.07
CA PRO A 276 1.90 -6.56 -4.58
C PRO A 276 1.60 -7.66 -3.57
N TRP A 277 2.20 -7.56 -2.39
CA TRP A 277 2.05 -8.57 -1.35
C TRP A 277 0.71 -8.42 -0.63
N LEU A 278 0.33 -7.19 -0.29
CA LEU A 278 -0.86 -6.93 0.52
C LEU A 278 -2.15 -7.04 -0.28
N SER A 279 -2.14 -6.74 -1.59
CA SER A 279 -3.34 -6.87 -2.42
C SER A 279 -3.75 -8.32 -2.66
N ALA A 280 -2.79 -9.24 -2.71
CA ALA A 280 -3.05 -10.67 -2.89
C ALA A 280 -3.67 -11.33 -1.64
N VAL A 281 -3.55 -10.70 -0.45
CA VAL A 281 -3.96 -11.30 0.82
C VAL A 281 -5.45 -11.67 0.86
N PRO A 282 -6.43 -10.76 0.63
CA PRO A 282 -7.83 -11.15 0.70
C PRO A 282 -8.26 -12.21 -0.35
N PRO A 283 -7.84 -12.13 -1.63
CA PRO A 283 -8.10 -13.19 -2.61
C PRO A 283 -7.55 -14.56 -2.19
N VAL A 284 -6.33 -14.60 -1.63
CA VAL A 284 -5.70 -15.85 -1.17
C VAL A 284 -6.42 -16.40 0.05
N ILE A 285 -6.76 -15.55 1.02
CA ILE A 285 -7.55 -15.95 2.20
C ILE A 285 -8.90 -16.51 1.76
N TYR A 286 -9.59 -15.83 0.85
CA TYR A 286 -10.87 -16.31 0.31
C TYR A 286 -10.73 -17.71 -0.32
N ALA A 287 -9.74 -17.91 -1.18
CA ALA A 287 -9.50 -19.21 -1.79
C ALA A 287 -9.19 -20.28 -0.73
N LEU A 288 -8.35 -19.97 0.26
CA LEU A 288 -8.02 -20.91 1.35
C LEU A 288 -9.25 -21.42 2.10
N PHE A 289 -10.24 -20.56 2.28
CA PHE A 289 -11.47 -20.91 2.98
C PHE A 289 -12.45 -21.69 2.10
N VAL A 290 -12.62 -21.31 0.83
CA VAL A 290 -13.59 -21.98 -0.06
C VAL A 290 -13.05 -23.31 -0.60
N ASP A 291 -11.84 -23.30 -1.14
CA ASP A 291 -11.20 -24.47 -1.74
C ASP A 291 -9.67 -24.34 -1.61
N PRO A 292 -9.01 -25.14 -0.76
CA PRO A 292 -7.57 -25.09 -0.57
C PRO A 292 -6.75 -25.27 -1.86
N THR A 293 -7.28 -25.98 -2.88
CA THR A 293 -6.60 -26.12 -4.17
C THR A 293 -6.68 -24.83 -5.00
N GLY A 294 -7.75 -24.06 -4.83
CA GLY A 294 -7.92 -22.71 -5.38
C GLY A 294 -6.82 -21.73 -4.99
N VAL A 295 -6.16 -21.92 -3.84
CA VAL A 295 -5.01 -21.10 -3.40
C VAL A 295 -3.88 -21.14 -4.42
N ILE A 296 -3.62 -22.31 -5.02
CA ILE A 296 -2.58 -22.47 -6.03
C ILE A 296 -2.92 -21.64 -7.27
N TRP A 297 -4.18 -21.67 -7.71
CA TRP A 297 -4.65 -20.91 -8.87
C TRP A 297 -4.62 -19.40 -8.64
N VAL A 298 -5.07 -18.93 -7.48
CA VAL A 298 -4.98 -17.51 -7.11
C VAL A 298 -3.51 -17.07 -7.01
N GLY A 299 -2.65 -17.89 -6.39
CA GLY A 299 -1.21 -17.63 -6.32
C GLY A 299 -0.56 -17.50 -7.69
N LEU A 300 -0.86 -18.42 -8.61
CA LEU A 300 -0.38 -18.37 -10.00
C LEU A 300 -0.90 -17.16 -10.76
N LEU A 301 -2.17 -16.79 -10.55
CA LEU A 301 -2.76 -15.59 -11.15
C LEU A 301 -2.02 -14.33 -10.70
N PHE A 302 -1.84 -14.11 -9.40
CA PHE A 302 -1.15 -12.92 -8.88
C PHE A 302 0.32 -12.92 -9.26
N LEU A 303 1.00 -14.08 -9.24
CA LEU A 303 2.36 -14.21 -9.75
C LEU A 303 2.44 -13.77 -11.23
N PHE A 304 1.50 -14.22 -12.07
CA PHE A 304 1.43 -13.81 -13.46
C PHE A 304 1.20 -12.30 -13.61
N ILE A 305 0.25 -11.73 -12.86
CA ILE A 305 -0.04 -10.29 -12.86
C ILE A 305 1.22 -9.49 -12.52
N TYR A 306 1.96 -9.85 -11.47
CA TYR A 306 3.18 -9.11 -11.07
C TYR A 306 4.35 -9.31 -12.02
N GLN A 307 4.46 -10.48 -12.65
CA GLN A 307 5.46 -10.69 -13.70
C GLN A 307 5.17 -9.79 -14.91
N VAL A 308 3.91 -9.69 -15.33
CA VAL A 308 3.49 -8.76 -16.39
C VAL A 308 3.67 -7.31 -15.95
N GLU A 309 3.37 -6.99 -14.69
CA GLU A 309 3.59 -5.66 -14.13
C GLU A 309 5.04 -5.22 -14.28
N GLY A 310 5.97 -6.00 -13.73
CA GLY A 310 7.39 -5.64 -13.70
C GLY A 310 8.05 -5.59 -15.09
N HIS A 311 7.62 -6.43 -16.03
CA HIS A 311 8.27 -6.56 -17.33
C HIS A 311 7.58 -5.78 -18.45
N VAL A 312 6.28 -5.47 -18.32
CA VAL A 312 5.49 -4.86 -19.38
C VAL A 312 4.85 -3.57 -18.90
N VAL A 313 4.11 -3.59 -17.79
CA VAL A 313 3.30 -2.42 -17.39
C VAL A 313 4.17 -1.29 -16.87
N VAL A 314 5.08 -1.57 -15.93
CA VAL A 314 5.98 -0.56 -15.36
C VAL A 314 6.82 0.12 -16.45
N PRO A 315 7.53 -0.60 -17.34
CA PRO A 315 8.31 0.06 -18.38
C PRO A 315 7.47 0.96 -19.29
N ASN A 316 6.25 0.55 -19.65
CA ASN A 316 5.40 1.31 -20.57
C ASN A 316 4.71 2.52 -19.89
N VAL A 317 4.36 2.41 -18.62
CA VAL A 317 3.62 3.45 -17.88
C VAL A 317 4.57 4.42 -17.20
N MET A 318 5.67 3.92 -16.62
CA MET A 318 6.63 4.71 -15.84
C MET A 318 7.78 5.30 -16.66
N ALA A 319 7.96 4.94 -17.93
CA ALA A 319 9.06 5.44 -18.77
C ALA A 319 9.19 6.97 -18.82
N SER A 320 8.08 7.69 -18.71
CA SER A 320 8.09 9.18 -18.70
C SER A 320 8.46 9.78 -17.34
N ALA A 321 8.18 9.07 -16.24
CA ALA A 321 8.44 9.50 -14.87
C ALA A 321 9.86 9.12 -14.38
N LEU A 322 10.44 8.03 -14.90
CA LEU A 322 11.71 7.44 -14.45
C LEU A 322 12.96 8.02 -15.14
N ARG A 323 12.94 9.27 -15.64
CA ARG A 323 14.17 9.92 -16.14
C ARG A 323 15.23 10.16 -15.05
N LEU A 324 15.00 9.68 -13.83
CA LEU A 324 15.95 9.64 -12.74
C LEU A 324 16.84 8.40 -12.88
N HIS A 325 18.13 8.57 -12.63
CA HIS A 325 19.08 7.45 -12.64
C HIS A 325 18.60 6.37 -11.63
N PRO A 326 18.49 5.07 -12.00
CA PRO A 326 17.95 4.02 -11.13
C PRO A 326 18.58 3.96 -9.73
N LEU A 327 19.89 4.25 -9.63
CA LEU A 327 20.60 4.34 -8.35
C LEU A 327 20.02 5.40 -7.39
N LEU A 328 19.50 6.52 -7.90
CA LEU A 328 18.89 7.56 -7.06
C LEU A 328 17.55 7.10 -6.49
N VAL A 329 16.79 6.30 -7.25
CA VAL A 329 15.53 5.70 -6.80
C VAL A 329 15.81 4.67 -5.71
N ILE A 330 16.77 3.76 -5.94
CA ILE A 330 17.21 2.76 -4.96
C ILE A 330 17.75 3.44 -3.70
N PHE A 331 18.62 4.46 -3.84
CA PHE A 331 19.14 5.22 -2.71
C PHE A 331 18.02 5.90 -1.92
N GLY A 332 17.07 6.55 -2.60
CA GLY A 332 15.93 7.19 -1.95
C GLY A 332 15.06 6.21 -1.19
N LEU A 333 14.82 5.03 -1.74
CA LEU A 333 14.06 3.95 -1.10
C LEU A 333 14.80 3.36 0.10
N LEU A 334 16.10 3.08 -0.04
CA LEU A 334 16.92 2.58 1.07
C LEU A 334 17.05 3.63 2.18
N ALA A 335 17.33 4.89 1.82
CA ALA A 335 17.40 5.97 2.78
C ALA A 335 16.06 6.21 3.48
N GLY A 336 14.94 6.19 2.75
CA GLY A 336 13.60 6.29 3.32
C GLY A 336 13.24 5.09 4.20
N GLY A 337 13.60 3.88 3.77
CA GLY A 337 13.42 2.64 4.49
C GLY A 337 14.21 2.61 5.79
N GLU A 338 15.47 3.04 5.79
CA GLU A 338 16.30 3.19 6.99
C GLU A 338 15.75 4.28 7.93
N LEU A 339 15.33 5.43 7.41
CA LEU A 339 14.67 6.47 8.21
C LEU A 339 13.41 5.97 8.93
N TYR A 340 12.72 4.97 8.37
CA TYR A 340 11.56 4.33 8.98
C TYR A 340 11.94 3.12 9.87
N GLY A 341 12.90 2.31 9.43
CA GLY A 341 13.26 1.00 9.96
C GLY A 341 14.13 1.02 11.21
N ILE A 342 14.90 2.09 11.46
CA ILE A 342 15.70 2.26 12.70
C ILE A 342 14.81 2.29 13.97
N ARG A 343 13.48 2.30 13.83
CA ARG A 343 12.51 2.21 14.93
C ARG A 343 11.77 0.88 15.05
N ALA A 344 11.96 -0.08 14.15
CA ALA A 344 11.28 -1.38 14.23
C ALA A 344 12.09 -2.46 14.98
N SER A 345 13.31 -2.13 15.44
CA SER A 345 14.19 -3.00 16.23
C SER A 345 14.39 -2.51 17.66
#